data_AF-A0A0G1YGK9-F1
#
_entry.id   AF-A0A0G1YGK9-F1
#
_cell.length_a   1.000
_cell.length_b   1.000
_cell.length_c   1.000
_cell.angle_alpha   90.00
_cell.angle_beta   90.00
_cell.angle_gamma   90.00
#
_symmetry.space_group_name_H-M   'P 1'
#
loop_
_entity.id
_entity.type
_entity.pdbx_description
1 polymer ?
#
loop_
_entity_poly.entity_id
_entity_poly.type
_entity_poly.pdbx_seq_one_letter_code
_entity_poly.pdbx_strand_id
1 'polypeptide(L)'
;MLVPMVIEKSQFGERAYDIYSRLLKERIVFLGGPILAMVDTMNHVKPNVSTVCVGMAASGAAILLSAGQKGKRFALPNAEVMIHQPHGGAEGQATDIEITAKQILKLRAVLNKILAKNTGQSVEKIEKDVERDFFMTAEEAKKYGLVDKVFS
;
A
#
# COMPACT_ATOMS: atom_id res chain seq x y z
N MET A 1 6.88 4.99 22.27
CA MET A 1 6.60 3.61 21.82
C MET A 1 7.84 2.79 22.12
N LEU A 2 7.72 1.72 22.90
CA LEU A 2 8.83 0.78 23.15
C LEU A 2 8.81 -0.26 22.05
N VAL A 3 9.96 -0.48 21.38
CA VAL A 3 10.09 -1.51 20.35
C VAL A 3 10.54 -2.81 21.03
N PRO A 4 9.78 -3.92 20.94
CA PRO A 4 10.16 -5.18 21.56
C PRO A 4 11.50 -5.71 21.03
N MET A 5 12.29 -6.30 21.93
CA MET A 5 13.53 -6.98 21.62
C MET A 5 13.32 -8.49 21.55
N VAL A 6 13.97 -9.13 20.58
CA VAL A 6 14.02 -10.58 20.38
C VAL A 6 15.43 -11.06 20.68
N ILE A 7 15.55 -12.12 21.49
CA ILE A 7 16.83 -12.78 21.78
C ILE A 7 16.91 -14.07 20.95
N GLU A 8 17.95 -14.19 20.15
CA GLU A 8 18.25 -15.35 19.33
C GLU A 8 19.46 -16.08 19.93
N LYS A 9 19.28 -17.34 20.34
CA LYS A 9 20.37 -18.17 20.87
C LYS A 9 20.96 -19.03 19.77
N SER A 10 22.29 -19.06 19.68
CA SER A 10 23.04 -19.92 18.76
C SER A 10 24.16 -20.64 19.51
N GLN A 11 24.79 -21.63 18.86
CA GLN A 11 25.99 -22.30 19.38
C GLN A 11 27.17 -21.34 19.66
N PHE A 12 27.15 -20.13 19.08
CA PHE A 12 28.18 -19.10 19.25
C PHE A 12 27.78 -17.98 20.23
N GLY A 13 26.69 -18.15 20.97
CA GLY A 13 26.18 -17.18 21.95
C GLY A 13 24.82 -16.60 21.60
N GLU A 14 24.40 -15.61 22.39
CA GLU A 14 23.11 -14.92 22.26
C GLU A 14 23.25 -13.58 21.54
N ARG A 15 22.28 -13.24 20.68
CA ARG A 15 22.19 -11.92 20.05
C ARG A 15 20.80 -11.35 20.27
N ALA A 16 20.75 -10.06 20.59
CA ALA A 16 19.51 -9.31 20.71
C ALA A 16 19.29 -8.46 19.46
N TYR A 17 18.06 -8.47 18.96
CA TYR A 17 17.59 -7.66 17.83
C TYR A 17 16.31 -6.96 18.23
N ASP A 18 16.05 -5.75 17.74
CA ASP A 18 14.67 -5.28 17.72
C ASP A 18 13.85 -6.15 16.75
N ILE A 19 12.53 -6.21 16.97
CA ILE A 19 11.64 -7.07 16.18
C ILE A 19 11.70 -6.78 14.67
N TYR A 20 11.90 -5.51 14.26
CA TYR A 20 11.96 -5.15 12.84
C TYR A 20 13.28 -5.61 12.20
N SER A 21 14.41 -5.45 12.89
CA SER A 21 15.70 -5.99 12.45
C SER A 21 15.66 -7.51 12.32
N ARG A 22 14.96 -8.21 13.23
CA ARG A 22 14.79 -9.67 13.12
C ARG A 22 13.96 -10.05 11.89
N LEU A 23 12.89 -9.31 11.60
CA LEU A 23 12.02 -9.55 10.44
C LEU A 23 12.73 -9.19 9.12
N LEU A 24 13.59 -8.17 9.12
CA LEU A 24 14.40 -7.81 7.95
C LEU A 24 15.35 -8.93 7.53
N LYS A 25 15.90 -9.71 8.47
CA LYS A 25 16.69 -10.92 8.14
C LYS A 25 15.87 -11.95 7.35
N GLU A 26 14.56 -12.05 7.59
CA GLU A 26 13.62 -12.89 6.83
C GLU A 26 13.07 -12.18 5.59
N ARG A 27 13.64 -11.02 5.22
CA ARG A 27 13.20 -10.18 4.09
C ARG A 27 11.77 -9.66 4.25
N ILE A 28 11.33 -9.46 5.49
CA ILE A 28 10.04 -8.85 5.82
C ILE A 28 10.29 -7.37 6.14
N VAL A 29 9.58 -6.48 5.43
CA VAL A 29 9.71 -5.04 5.57
C VAL A 29 8.34 -4.45 5.92
N PHE A 30 8.31 -3.59 6.95
CA PHE A 30 7.14 -2.78 7.29
C PHE A 30 7.25 -1.44 6.58
N LEU A 31 6.13 -0.98 6.01
CA LEU A 31 6.10 0.23 5.20
C LEU A 31 5.74 1.43 6.07
N GLY A 32 6.60 2.46 6.03
CA GLY A 32 6.28 3.83 6.43
C GLY A 32 7.02 4.83 5.52
N GLY A 33 6.31 5.76 4.87
CA GLY A 33 6.89 6.75 3.97
C GLY A 33 6.04 7.10 2.74
N PRO A 34 6.57 7.89 1.80
CA PRO A 34 5.83 8.39 0.64
C PRO A 34 5.41 7.27 -0.33
N ILE A 35 4.11 7.21 -0.64
CA ILE A 35 3.47 6.11 -1.40
C ILE A 35 4.14 5.88 -2.77
N LEU A 36 4.32 6.93 -3.57
CA LEU A 36 4.86 6.79 -4.94
C LEU A 36 6.32 6.32 -4.94
N ALA A 37 7.16 6.85 -4.05
CA ALA A 37 8.55 6.42 -3.93
C ALA A 37 8.67 4.94 -3.58
N MET A 38 7.76 4.43 -2.74
CA MET A 38 7.70 3.00 -2.42
C MET A 38 7.24 2.17 -3.60
N VAL A 39 6.17 2.57 -4.32
CA VAL A 39 5.72 1.88 -5.53
C VAL A 39 6.85 1.79 -6.56
N ASP A 40 7.56 2.89 -6.79
CA ASP A 40 8.68 2.92 -7.73
C ASP A 40 9.83 2.03 -7.27
N THR A 41 10.17 2.05 -5.97
CA THR A 41 11.19 1.18 -5.40
C THR A 41 10.82 -0.30 -5.54
N MET A 42 9.57 -0.67 -5.22
CA MET A 42 9.06 -2.04 -5.35
C MET A 42 9.16 -2.55 -6.79
N ASN A 43 8.92 -1.68 -7.77
CA ASN A 43 9.02 -2.00 -9.20
C ASN A 43 10.46 -1.98 -9.73
N HIS A 44 11.35 -1.19 -9.10
CA HIS A 44 12.74 -1.02 -9.54
C HIS A 44 13.65 -2.15 -9.05
N VAL A 45 13.42 -2.65 -7.84
CA VAL A 45 14.26 -3.71 -7.29
C VAL A 45 14.08 -5.02 -8.06
N LYS A 46 15.17 -5.77 -8.24
CA LYS A 46 15.15 -7.05 -8.97
C LYS A 46 14.25 -8.12 -8.33
N PRO A 47 14.20 -8.28 -6.99
CA PRO A 47 13.36 -9.30 -6.37
C PRO A 47 11.87 -8.97 -6.48
N ASN A 48 11.04 -9.98 -6.75
CA ASN A 48 9.58 -9.82 -6.70
C ASN A 48 9.14 -9.45 -5.28
N VAL A 49 8.42 -8.33 -5.13
CA VAL A 49 7.87 -7.90 -3.85
C VAL A 49 6.51 -8.55 -3.61
N SER A 50 6.35 -9.24 -2.50
CA SER A 50 5.06 -9.74 -2.02
C SER A 50 4.45 -8.73 -1.05
N THR A 51 3.13 -8.54 -1.12
CA THR A 51 2.39 -7.67 -0.21
C THR A 51 1.39 -8.49 0.59
N VAL A 52 1.26 -8.19 1.89
CA VAL A 52 0.31 -8.86 2.78
C VAL A 52 -0.40 -7.79 3.61
N CYS A 53 -1.72 -7.73 3.50
CA CYS A 53 -2.56 -6.89 4.36
C CYS A 53 -2.85 -7.61 5.68
N VAL A 54 -2.44 -7.00 6.78
CA VAL A 54 -2.73 -7.42 8.15
C VAL A 54 -3.52 -6.29 8.81
N GLY A 55 -4.77 -6.54 9.18
CA GLY A 55 -5.65 -5.52 9.76
C GLY A 55 -6.29 -4.62 8.71
N MET A 56 -5.61 -3.56 8.27
CA MET A 56 -6.18 -2.61 7.31
C MET A 56 -5.14 -2.08 6.32
N ALA A 57 -5.51 -1.99 5.04
CA ALA A 57 -4.78 -1.23 4.02
C ALA A 57 -5.69 -0.14 3.44
N ALA A 58 -5.55 1.09 3.95
CA ALA A 58 -6.37 2.23 3.55
C ALA A 58 -5.59 3.25 2.73
N SER A 59 -6.24 3.89 1.76
CA SER A 59 -5.69 4.99 0.97
C SER A 59 -4.37 4.60 0.29
N GLY A 60 -3.27 5.29 0.60
CA GLY A 60 -1.92 4.96 0.13
C GLY A 60 -1.49 3.51 0.35
N ALA A 61 -1.89 2.90 1.48
CA ALA A 61 -1.56 1.52 1.78
C ALA A 61 -2.29 0.54 0.85
N ALA A 62 -3.51 0.85 0.39
CA ALA A 62 -4.22 0.03 -0.60
C ALA A 62 -3.52 0.06 -1.98
N ILE A 63 -2.97 1.22 -2.36
CA ILE A 63 -2.17 1.37 -3.58
C ILE A 63 -0.91 0.50 -3.49
N LEU A 64 -0.19 0.57 -2.36
CA LEU A 64 1.00 -0.26 -2.12
C LEU A 64 0.67 -1.75 -2.11
N LEU A 65 -0.42 -2.14 -1.42
CA LEU A 65 -0.92 -3.51 -1.41
C LEU A 65 -1.14 -4.03 -2.85
N SER A 66 -1.81 -3.23 -3.68
CA SER A 66 -2.10 -3.59 -5.08
C SER A 66 -0.86 -3.67 -5.97
N ALA A 67 0.22 -2.95 -5.60
CA ALA A 67 1.46 -2.84 -6.36
C ALA A 67 2.44 -4.01 -6.14
N GLY A 68 2.12 -4.94 -5.23
CA GLY A 68 2.87 -6.19 -5.11
C GLY A 68 2.87 -6.98 -6.43
N GLN A 69 3.87 -7.85 -6.60
CA GLN A 69 3.97 -8.72 -7.77
C GLN A 69 2.65 -9.49 -7.97
N LYS A 70 2.11 -9.47 -9.19
CA LYS A 70 0.90 -10.22 -9.55
C LYS A 70 1.03 -11.69 -9.17
N GLY A 71 0.02 -12.23 -8.46
CA GLY A 71 0.01 -13.57 -7.87
C GLY A 71 0.63 -13.65 -6.46
N LYS A 72 1.15 -12.54 -5.92
CA LYS A 72 1.83 -12.47 -4.60
C LYS A 72 1.29 -11.34 -3.71
N ARG A 73 0.04 -10.92 -3.94
CA ARG A 73 -0.67 -9.93 -3.13
C ARG A 73 -1.69 -10.65 -2.25
N PHE A 74 -1.60 -10.45 -0.95
CA PHE A 74 -2.33 -11.25 0.03
C PHE A 74 -3.08 -10.38 1.06
N ALA A 75 -4.13 -10.92 1.65
CA ALA A 75 -4.82 -10.35 2.81
C ALA A 75 -5.16 -11.45 3.83
N LEU A 76 -5.21 -11.12 5.12
CA LEU A 76 -5.78 -11.99 6.14
C LEU A 76 -7.32 -11.95 6.10
N PRO A 77 -8.04 -12.96 6.64
CA PRO A 77 -9.50 -13.07 6.51
C PRO A 77 -10.28 -11.84 6.99
N ASN A 78 -9.85 -11.27 8.12
CA ASN A 78 -10.50 -10.12 8.75
C ASN A 78 -9.87 -8.78 8.34
N ALA A 79 -9.03 -8.79 7.30
CA ALA A 79 -8.41 -7.56 6.82
C ALA A 79 -9.42 -6.73 6.02
N GLU A 80 -9.30 -5.41 6.12
CA GLU A 80 -10.08 -4.45 5.34
C GLU A 80 -9.17 -3.66 4.39
N VAL A 81 -9.69 -3.35 3.21
CA VAL A 81 -9.03 -2.50 2.22
C VAL A 81 -9.96 -1.34 1.88
N MET A 82 -9.42 -0.13 1.91
CA MET A 82 -10.18 1.08 1.57
C MET A 82 -9.44 1.89 0.52
N ILE A 83 -10.13 2.25 -0.56
CA ILE A 83 -9.61 3.17 -1.58
C ILE A 83 -10.44 4.45 -1.59
N HIS A 84 -9.76 5.57 -1.81
CA HIS A 84 -10.38 6.88 -2.00
C HIS A 84 -9.45 7.81 -2.79
N GLN A 85 -9.97 8.95 -3.22
CA GLN A 85 -9.19 9.98 -3.89
C GLN A 85 -8.15 10.61 -2.93
N PRO A 86 -7.05 11.16 -3.44
CA PRO A 86 -6.11 11.91 -2.61
C PRO A 86 -6.80 13.15 -2.03
N HIS A 87 -6.50 13.43 -0.77
CA HIS A 87 -6.97 14.63 -0.08
C HIS A 87 -5.85 15.68 -0.04
N GLY A 88 -6.22 16.94 -0.23
CA GLY A 88 -5.31 18.07 -0.18
C GLY A 88 -6.07 19.37 0.04
N GLY A 89 -5.35 20.43 0.38
CA GLY A 89 -5.88 21.78 0.57
C GLY A 89 -5.03 22.79 -0.19
N ALA A 90 -5.65 23.92 -0.54
CA ALA A 90 -4.96 25.04 -1.15
C ALA A 90 -5.47 26.35 -0.52
N GLU A 91 -4.55 27.23 -0.20
CA GLU A 91 -4.80 28.57 0.35
C GLU A 91 -3.78 29.53 -0.28
N GLY A 92 -4.13 30.81 -0.44
CA GLY A 92 -3.23 31.84 -0.95
C GLY A 92 -3.85 32.63 -2.10
N GLN A 93 -2.99 33.15 -2.99
CA GLN A 93 -3.46 33.88 -4.17
C GLN A 93 -4.21 32.93 -5.12
N ALA A 94 -5.08 33.49 -5.96
CA ALA A 94 -5.85 32.72 -6.93
C ALA A 94 -4.95 31.81 -7.81
N THR A 95 -3.78 32.31 -8.22
CA THR A 95 -2.77 31.56 -8.99
C THR A 95 -2.22 30.35 -8.20
N ASP A 96 -1.91 30.52 -6.92
CA ASP A 96 -1.37 29.44 -6.08
C ASP A 96 -2.42 28.35 -5.82
N ILE A 97 -3.68 28.77 -5.61
CA ILE A 97 -4.82 27.87 -5.48
C ILE A 97 -4.98 27.05 -6.77
N GLU A 98 -4.94 27.70 -7.93
CA GLU A 98 -5.06 27.01 -9.22
C GLU A 98 -3.92 26.02 -9.47
N ILE A 99 -2.66 26.40 -9.19
CA ILE A 99 -1.49 25.52 -9.35
C ILE A 99 -1.64 24.27 -8.47
N THR A 100 -2.02 24.47 -7.21
CA THR A 100 -2.16 23.37 -6.24
C THR A 100 -3.32 22.45 -6.61
N ALA A 101 -4.48 23.02 -6.99
CA ALA A 101 -5.63 22.23 -7.46
C ALA A 101 -5.26 21.38 -8.69
N LYS A 102 -4.56 21.96 -9.68
CA LYS A 102 -4.06 21.21 -10.85
C LYS A 102 -3.12 20.08 -10.45
N GLN A 103 -2.27 20.28 -9.45
CA GLN A 103 -1.35 19.24 -8.97
C GLN A 103 -2.10 18.10 -8.26
N ILE A 104 -3.13 18.40 -7.47
CA ILE A 104 -4.00 17.39 -6.84
C ILE A 104 -4.70 16.54 -7.91
N LEU A 105 -5.26 17.19 -8.94
CA LEU A 105 -5.91 16.48 -10.06
C LEU A 105 -4.93 15.60 -10.84
N LYS A 106 -3.70 16.08 -11.09
CA LYS A 106 -2.63 15.26 -11.70
C LYS A 106 -2.29 14.04 -10.84
N LEU A 107 -2.13 14.24 -9.52
CA LEU A 107 -1.86 13.14 -8.60
C LEU A 107 -3.00 12.12 -8.61
N ARG A 108 -4.26 12.56 -8.51
CA ARG A 108 -5.44 11.70 -8.61
C ARG A 108 -5.41 10.85 -9.88
N ALA A 109 -5.14 11.47 -11.04
CA ALA A 109 -5.06 10.75 -12.30
C ALA A 109 -3.94 9.70 -12.33
N VAL A 110 -2.77 9.99 -11.74
CA VAL A 110 -1.66 9.03 -11.62
C VAL A 110 -2.07 7.85 -10.73
N LEU A 111 -2.63 8.10 -9.56
CA LEU A 111 -3.03 7.05 -8.62
C LEU A 111 -4.13 6.16 -9.22
N ASN A 112 -5.10 6.75 -9.92
CA ASN A 112 -6.16 6.00 -10.59
C ASN A 112 -5.62 5.07 -11.68
N LYS A 113 -4.64 5.54 -12.47
CA LYS A 113 -3.96 4.71 -13.47
C LYS A 113 -3.19 3.55 -12.85
N ILE A 114 -2.52 3.77 -11.72
CA ILE A 114 -1.82 2.71 -10.98
C ILE A 114 -2.82 1.66 -10.49
N LEU A 115 -3.90 2.09 -9.83
CA LEU A 115 -4.95 1.17 -9.37
C LEU A 115 -5.60 0.41 -10.51
N ALA A 116 -5.96 1.08 -11.61
CA ALA A 116 -6.54 0.44 -12.80
C ALA A 116 -5.60 -0.64 -13.36
N LYS A 117 -4.32 -0.30 -13.54
CA LYS A 117 -3.29 -1.25 -14.00
C LYS A 117 -3.17 -2.46 -13.07
N ASN A 118 -3.10 -2.22 -11.76
CA ASN A 118 -2.85 -3.27 -10.78
C ASN A 118 -4.06 -4.18 -10.56
N THR A 119 -5.27 -3.62 -10.59
CA THR A 119 -6.52 -4.35 -10.34
C THR A 119 -7.09 -5.00 -11.60
N GLY A 120 -6.77 -4.47 -12.78
CA GLY A 120 -7.39 -4.85 -14.04
C GLY A 120 -8.76 -4.18 -14.28
N GLN A 121 -9.19 -3.26 -13.41
CA GLN A 121 -10.39 -2.45 -13.64
C GLN A 121 -10.10 -1.35 -14.69
N SER A 122 -11.16 -0.81 -15.31
CA SER A 122 -11.01 0.38 -16.16
C SER A 122 -10.75 1.63 -15.31
N VAL A 123 -10.11 2.65 -15.90
CA VAL A 123 -9.83 3.91 -15.21
C VAL A 123 -11.12 4.61 -14.78
N GLU A 124 -12.16 4.55 -15.60
CA GLU A 124 -13.46 5.16 -15.34
C GLU A 124 -14.14 4.52 -14.13
N LYS A 125 -14.00 3.20 -13.97
CA LYS A 125 -14.51 2.50 -12.79
C LYS A 125 -13.74 2.89 -11.54
N ILE A 126 -12.41 2.92 -11.60
CA ILE A 126 -11.60 3.40 -10.48
C ILE A 126 -11.99 4.83 -10.09
N GLU A 127 -12.13 5.74 -11.06
CA GLU A 127 -12.51 7.13 -10.82
C GLU A 127 -13.83 7.28 -10.06
N LYS A 128 -14.82 6.44 -10.38
CA LYS A 128 -16.10 6.39 -9.70
C LYS A 128 -15.96 5.81 -8.28
N ASP A 129 -15.27 4.70 -8.15
CA ASP A 129 -15.18 3.94 -6.91
C ASP A 129 -14.33 4.67 -5.85
N VAL A 130 -13.33 5.48 -6.26
CA VAL A 130 -12.50 6.27 -5.32
C VAL A 130 -13.09 7.65 -5.00
N GLU A 131 -14.20 8.05 -5.60
CA GLU A 131 -14.77 9.39 -5.39
C GLU A 131 -15.14 9.63 -3.92
N ARG A 132 -15.53 8.57 -3.21
CA ARG A 132 -15.75 8.55 -1.76
C ARG A 132 -15.00 7.37 -1.16
N ASP A 133 -14.94 7.31 0.16
CA ASP A 133 -14.34 6.19 0.85
C ASP A 133 -15.07 4.89 0.47
N PHE A 134 -14.34 3.96 -0.13
CA PHE A 134 -14.86 2.68 -0.58
C PHE A 134 -14.17 1.53 0.15
N PHE A 135 -14.87 1.02 1.16
CA PHE A 135 -14.42 -0.07 2.03
C PHE A 135 -14.75 -1.43 1.43
N MET A 136 -13.81 -2.36 1.57
CA MET A 136 -13.92 -3.74 1.11
C MET A 136 -13.37 -4.68 2.18
N THR A 137 -14.07 -5.77 2.40
CA THR A 137 -13.54 -6.96 3.09
C THR A 137 -12.39 -7.58 2.27
N ALA A 138 -11.60 -8.47 2.89
CA ALA A 138 -10.53 -9.18 2.20
C ALA A 138 -11.00 -9.92 0.92
N GLU A 139 -12.18 -10.55 0.96
CA GLU A 139 -12.76 -11.25 -0.19
C GLU A 139 -13.26 -10.30 -1.28
N GLU A 140 -13.85 -9.16 -0.90
CA GLU A 140 -14.22 -8.12 -1.88
C GLU A 140 -12.99 -7.50 -2.53
N ALA A 141 -11.95 -7.21 -1.76
CA ALA A 141 -10.69 -6.69 -2.26
C ALA A 141 -10.02 -7.67 -3.25
N LYS A 142 -10.12 -8.99 -2.98
CA LYS A 142 -9.68 -10.04 -3.90
C LYS A 142 -10.50 -10.03 -5.19
N LYS A 143 -11.83 -9.99 -5.10
CA LYS A 143 -12.72 -9.91 -6.28
C LYS A 143 -12.48 -8.64 -7.09
N TYR A 144 -12.16 -7.53 -6.42
CA TYR A 144 -11.85 -6.25 -7.05
C TYR A 144 -10.49 -6.25 -7.75
N GLY A 145 -9.58 -7.15 -7.37
CA GLY A 145 -8.23 -7.28 -7.93
C GLY A 145 -7.14 -6.54 -7.16
N LEU A 146 -7.43 -6.04 -5.95
CA LEU A 146 -6.45 -5.39 -5.07
C LEU A 146 -5.49 -6.40 -4.43
N VAL A 147 -5.96 -7.62 -4.21
CA VAL A 147 -5.15 -8.77 -3.77
C VAL A 147 -5.46 -9.99 -4.64
N ASP A 148 -4.54 -10.97 -4.65
CA ASP A 148 -4.70 -12.21 -5.41
C ASP A 148 -5.30 -13.33 -4.55
N LYS A 149 -5.00 -13.36 -3.24
CA LYS A 149 -5.45 -14.42 -2.34
C LYS A 149 -5.70 -13.92 -0.92
N VAL A 150 -6.76 -14.42 -0.30
CA VAL A 150 -6.99 -14.31 1.14
C VAL A 150 -6.41 -15.55 1.79
N PHE A 151 -5.55 -15.37 2.80
CA PHE A 151 -5.06 -16.49 3.60
C PHE A 151 -6.19 -17.01 4.48
N SER A 152 -6.34 -18.34 4.55
CA SER A 152 -7.29 -19.04 5.40
C SER A 152 -6.75 -19.24 6.80
#